data_AF-A0A0F9KRF9-F1
#
_entry.id   AF-A0A0F9KRF9-F1
#
_cell.length_a   1.000
_cell.length_b   1.000
_cell.length_c   1.000
_cell.angle_alpha   90.00
_cell.angle_beta   90.00
_cell.angle_gamma   90.00
#
_symmetry.space_group_name_H-M   'P 1'
#
loop_
_entity.id
_entity.type
_entity.pdbx_description
1 polymer ?
#
loop_
_entity_poly.entity_id
_entity_poly.type
_entity_poly.pdbx_seq_one_letter_code
_entity_poly.pdbx_strand_id
1 'polypeptide(L)'
;MAYSKVHSRHELGNLIFYEDGNRQRWLDAIGPNAIVFKEDFAGDNPADTWIDTLIGTSSVSSYDAEGGAILLNTAGADGDGVELQKLSGFKFVDDCPIYFGARWLLHGTTGGGSSSIIMGLCNEDTDLIASTNDGVYFDSASSGTSLNFIQEVNG
;
A
#
# COMPACT_ATOMS: atom_id res chain seq x y z
N MET A 1 27.09 -7.60 20.75
CA MET A 1 25.66 -7.89 20.95
C MET A 1 24.88 -7.05 19.97
N ALA A 2 24.18 -7.67 19.01
CA ALA A 2 23.22 -6.92 18.19
C ALA A 2 21.99 -6.69 19.07
N TYR A 3 21.73 -5.43 19.44
CA TYR A 3 20.48 -5.09 20.12
C TYR A 3 19.32 -5.31 19.14
N SER A 4 18.21 -5.86 19.65
CA SER A 4 16.96 -5.91 18.89
C SER A 4 16.58 -4.48 18.49
N LYS A 5 16.46 -4.21 17.18
CA LYS A 5 15.98 -2.92 16.65
C LYS A 5 14.46 -2.78 16.72
N VAL A 6 13.82 -3.54 17.61
CA VAL A 6 12.37 -3.55 17.79
C VAL A 6 12.05 -3.10 19.21
N HIS A 7 11.23 -2.07 19.31
CA HIS A 7 10.69 -1.55 20.56
C HIS A 7 9.18 -1.73 20.59
N SER A 8 8.58 -1.55 21.76
CA SER A 8 7.13 -1.57 21.92
C SER A 8 6.61 -0.37 22.72
N ARG A 9 5.33 -0.05 22.53
CA ARG A 9 4.59 0.92 23.34
C ARG A 9 3.13 0.51 23.45
N HIS A 10 2.45 0.98 24.49
CA HIS A 10 1.01 0.86 24.57
C HIS A 10 0.34 2.05 23.87
N GLU A 11 -0.67 1.77 23.06
CA GLU A 11 -1.52 2.74 22.37
C GLU A 11 -2.97 2.29 22.53
N LEU A 12 -3.78 3.06 23.25
CA LEU A 12 -5.20 2.77 23.51
C LEU A 12 -5.49 1.32 23.96
N GLY A 13 -4.62 0.77 24.81
CA GLY A 13 -4.74 -0.60 25.33
C GLY A 13 -4.15 -1.69 24.44
N ASN A 14 -3.72 -1.38 23.22
CA ASN A 14 -3.01 -2.29 22.34
C ASN A 14 -1.49 -2.12 22.50
N LEU A 15 -0.73 -3.21 22.34
CA LEU A 15 0.72 -3.20 22.31
C LEU A 15 1.20 -3.06 20.86
N ILE A 16 1.86 -1.96 20.54
CA ILE A 16 2.40 -1.67 19.20
C ILE A 16 3.91 -1.91 19.19
N PHE A 17 4.38 -2.68 18.22
CA PHE A 17 5.80 -2.90 17.95
C PHE A 17 6.27 -1.96 16.83
N TYR A 18 7.44 -1.35 16.98
CA TYR A 18 8.00 -0.40 16.02
C TYR A 18 9.52 -0.53 15.89
N GLU A 19 10.05 -0.06 14.75
CA GLU A 19 11.49 -0.04 14.48
C GLU A 19 12.20 1.04 15.31
N ASP A 20 13.36 0.70 15.89
CA ASP A 20 14.21 1.65 16.60
C ASP A 20 14.64 2.82 15.67
N GLY A 21 14.59 4.04 16.20
CA GLY A 21 14.81 5.26 15.42
C GLY A 21 13.65 5.69 14.52
N ASN A 22 12.67 4.83 14.23
CA ASN A 22 11.52 5.11 13.37
C ASN A 22 10.20 4.77 14.09
N ARG A 23 9.84 5.53 15.13
CA ARG A 23 8.65 5.27 15.96
C ARG A 23 7.33 5.32 15.19
N GLN A 24 7.32 5.98 14.03
CA GLN A 24 6.21 6.07 13.09
C GLN A 24 6.02 4.78 12.27
N ARG A 25 7.05 3.94 12.14
CA ARG A 25 6.97 2.68 11.40
C ARG A 25 6.51 1.54 12.31
N TRP A 26 5.24 1.18 12.20
CA TRP A 26 4.68 0.08 12.98
C TRP A 26 4.98 -1.24 12.29
N LEU A 27 5.47 -2.20 13.07
CA LEU A 27 5.81 -3.55 12.62
C LEU A 27 4.69 -4.54 12.95
N ASP A 28 4.03 -4.35 14.10
CA ASP A 28 2.89 -5.16 14.51
C ASP A 28 2.05 -4.48 15.59
N ALA A 29 0.84 -4.98 15.82
CA ALA A 29 -0.03 -4.59 16.92
C ALA A 29 -0.69 -5.84 17.53
N ILE A 30 -0.70 -5.91 18.87
CA ILE A 30 -1.35 -6.99 19.62
C ILE A 30 -2.27 -6.38 20.66
N GLY A 31 -3.54 -6.77 20.65
CA GLY A 31 -4.51 -6.34 21.65
C GLY A 31 -5.92 -6.72 21.27
N PRO A 32 -6.89 -6.52 22.18
CA PRO A 32 -8.27 -6.96 21.98
C PRO A 32 -8.97 -6.27 20.80
N ASN A 33 -8.50 -5.06 20.43
CA ASN A 33 -9.09 -4.25 19.37
C ASN A 33 -8.12 -4.01 18.19
N ALA A 34 -6.97 -4.71 18.18
CA ALA A 34 -5.99 -4.55 17.10
C ALA A 34 -6.50 -5.28 15.84
N ILE A 35 -6.79 -4.52 14.79
CA ILE A 35 -7.09 -5.05 13.45
C ILE A 35 -5.81 -4.90 12.63
N VAL A 36 -5.19 -6.03 12.28
CA VAL A 36 -3.91 -6.06 11.57
C VAL A 36 -4.09 -6.87 10.29
N PHE A 37 -3.74 -6.25 9.17
CA PHE A 37 -3.62 -6.92 7.89
C PHE A 37 -2.17 -6.79 7.43
N LYS A 38 -1.57 -7.93 7.05
CA LYS A 38 -0.21 -8.02 6.54
C LYS A 38 -0.24 -8.92 5.33
N GLU A 39 0.30 -8.40 4.24
CA GLU A 39 0.47 -9.13 3.00
C GLU A 39 1.93 -9.01 2.58
N ASP A 40 2.53 -10.16 2.30
CA ASP A 40 3.90 -10.25 1.81
C ASP A 40 3.95 -10.77 0.36
N PHE A 41 2.82 -11.26 -0.18
CA PHE A 41 2.71 -11.89 -1.49
C PHE A 41 3.69 -13.08 -1.68
N ALA A 42 4.18 -13.66 -0.58
CA ALA A 42 5.04 -14.84 -0.60
C ALA A 42 4.17 -16.10 -0.80
N GLY A 43 3.81 -16.42 -2.04
CA GLY A 43 3.13 -17.68 -2.32
C GLY A 43 2.23 -17.78 -3.54
N ASP A 44 1.93 -16.68 -4.25
CA ASP A 44 1.45 -16.57 -5.65
C ASP A 44 0.57 -15.32 -5.87
N ASN A 45 0.18 -15.07 -7.13
CA ASN A 45 -0.82 -14.09 -7.59
C ASN A 45 -2.00 -13.96 -6.60
N PRO A 46 -2.60 -12.75 -6.40
CA PRO A 46 -3.48 -12.49 -5.26
C PRO A 46 -4.59 -13.53 -5.19
N ALA A 47 -4.48 -14.46 -4.26
CA ALA A 47 -5.45 -15.52 -4.11
C ALA A 47 -6.62 -14.98 -3.27
N ASP A 48 -7.81 -15.01 -3.87
CA ASP A 48 -9.18 -14.90 -3.31
C ASP A 48 -9.54 -13.72 -2.39
N THR A 49 -8.59 -12.88 -1.96
CA THR A 49 -8.83 -11.83 -0.95
C THR A 49 -8.58 -10.41 -1.45
N TRP A 50 -7.99 -10.28 -2.63
CA TRP A 50 -7.75 -9.04 -3.35
C TRP A 50 -8.55 -9.04 -4.65
N ILE A 51 -9.01 -7.87 -5.07
CA ILE A 51 -9.60 -7.62 -6.38
C ILE A 51 -8.55 -6.91 -7.22
N ASP A 52 -8.30 -7.43 -8.42
CA ASP A 52 -7.51 -6.78 -9.44
C ASP A 52 -8.40 -6.23 -10.56
N THR A 53 -8.17 -4.95 -10.90
CA THR A 53 -8.73 -4.33 -12.10
C THR A 53 -7.59 -4.14 -13.10
N LEU A 54 -7.66 -4.83 -14.22
CA LEU A 54 -6.65 -4.77 -15.28
C LEU A 54 -7.16 -3.89 -16.42
N ILE A 55 -6.44 -2.81 -16.72
CA ILE A 55 -6.79 -1.89 -17.80
C ILE A 55 -5.86 -2.17 -18.99
N GLY A 56 -6.46 -2.32 -20.18
CA GLY A 56 -5.73 -2.70 -21.39
C GLY A 56 -5.26 -4.16 -21.38
N THR A 57 -4.00 -4.39 -21.76
CA THR A 57 -3.37 -5.73 -21.69
C THR A 57 -2.46 -5.88 -20.47
N SER A 58 -2.73 -5.13 -19.41
CA SER A 58 -1.97 -5.17 -18.16
C SER A 58 -2.17 -6.49 -17.43
N SER A 59 -1.27 -6.82 -16.50
CA SER A 59 -1.31 -8.11 -15.79
C SER A 59 -0.73 -8.03 -14.39
N VAL A 60 -1.14 -8.99 -13.56
CA VAL A 60 -0.58 -9.24 -12.23
C VAL A 60 0.14 -10.60 -12.28
N SER A 61 1.32 -10.67 -11.67
CA SER A 61 2.14 -11.88 -11.68
C SER A 61 2.96 -12.01 -10.40
N SER A 62 3.24 -13.25 -9.99
CA SER A 62 4.18 -13.54 -8.91
C SER A 62 5.57 -12.98 -9.26
N TYR A 63 6.30 -12.43 -8.28
CA TYR A 63 7.65 -11.92 -8.47
C TYR A 63 8.63 -12.55 -7.50
N ASP A 64 9.76 -13.04 -8.02
CA ASP A 64 10.79 -13.67 -7.20
C ASP A 64 11.60 -12.61 -6.45
N ALA A 65 11.18 -12.32 -5.22
CA ALA A 65 11.88 -11.44 -4.30
C ALA A 65 11.92 -12.02 -2.89
N GLU A 66 13.02 -11.76 -2.18
CA GLU A 66 13.18 -12.14 -0.79
C GLU A 66 12.11 -11.47 0.09
N GLY A 67 11.37 -12.30 0.84
CA GLY A 67 10.27 -11.86 1.67
C GLY A 67 8.93 -11.71 0.94
N GLY A 68 8.85 -12.12 -0.33
CA GLY A 68 7.63 -12.07 -1.13
C GLY A 68 7.44 -10.73 -1.86
N ALA A 69 6.85 -10.82 -3.06
CA ALA A 69 6.47 -9.67 -3.85
C ALA A 69 5.50 -10.06 -4.95
N ILE A 70 4.75 -9.06 -5.39
CA ILE A 70 3.90 -9.13 -6.57
C ILE A 70 4.39 -8.13 -7.60
N LEU A 71 4.27 -8.49 -8.88
CA LEU A 71 4.58 -7.62 -9.99
C LEU A 71 3.29 -7.17 -10.68
N LEU A 72 3.06 -5.86 -10.64
CA LEU A 72 2.01 -5.18 -11.38
C LEU A 72 2.61 -4.69 -12.70
N ASN A 73 2.22 -5.31 -13.81
CA ASN A 73 2.71 -4.97 -15.13
C ASN A 73 1.67 -4.10 -15.84
N THR A 74 1.93 -2.80 -15.93
CA THR A 74 1.19 -1.92 -16.84
C THR A 74 1.57 -2.25 -18.28
N ALA A 75 0.59 -2.30 -19.17
CA ALA A 75 0.86 -2.37 -20.59
C ALA A 75 1.46 -1.04 -21.12
N GLY A 76 1.77 -1.00 -22.42
CA GLY A 76 2.61 0.06 -23.00
C GLY A 76 1.86 1.27 -23.56
N ALA A 77 0.52 1.28 -23.52
CA ALA A 77 -0.30 2.38 -24.02
C ALA A 77 -0.67 3.35 -22.90
N ASP A 78 -0.95 4.59 -23.29
CA ASP A 78 -1.48 5.59 -22.36
C ASP A 78 -2.85 5.15 -21.82
N GLY A 79 -3.04 5.29 -20.51
CA GLY A 79 -4.22 4.79 -19.80
C GLY A 79 -4.19 3.29 -19.45
N ASP A 80 -3.14 2.54 -19.80
CA ASP A 80 -2.97 1.17 -19.28
C ASP A 80 -2.61 1.21 -17.78
N GLY A 81 -3.11 0.24 -17.02
CA GLY A 81 -2.99 0.28 -15.57
C GLY A 81 -3.35 -1.02 -14.89
N VAL A 82 -2.92 -1.12 -13.63
CA VAL A 82 -3.28 -2.19 -12.72
C VAL A 82 -3.72 -1.55 -11.41
N GLU A 83 -4.90 -1.93 -10.95
CA GLU A 83 -5.37 -1.57 -9.62
C GLU A 83 -5.53 -2.83 -8.79
N LEU A 84 -5.04 -2.79 -7.55
CA LEU A 84 -5.10 -3.92 -6.63
C LEU A 84 -5.71 -3.47 -5.31
N GLN A 85 -6.85 -4.04 -4.95
CA GLN A 85 -7.66 -3.59 -3.82
C GLN A 85 -7.96 -4.74 -2.86
N LYS A 86 -7.83 -4.47 -1.56
CA LYS A 86 -8.22 -5.42 -0.53
C LYS A 86 -9.69 -5.20 -0.19
N LEU A 87 -10.50 -6.26 -0.28
CA LEU A 87 -11.87 -6.28 0.24
C LEU A 87 -11.86 -6.28 1.77
N SER A 88 -11.58 -5.13 2.35
CA SER A 88 -11.46 -4.88 3.78
C SER A 88 -11.54 -3.37 3.96
N GLY A 89 -12.74 -2.82 3.81
CA GLY A 89 -12.99 -1.39 3.99
C GLY A 89 -12.41 -0.90 5.31
N PHE A 90 -11.70 0.21 5.25
CA PHE A 90 -11.27 0.95 6.43
C PHE A 90 -12.24 2.09 6.69
N LYS A 91 -12.21 2.64 7.90
CA LYS A 91 -12.91 3.87 8.24
C LYS A 91 -12.08 4.66 9.22
N PHE A 92 -11.92 5.96 8.96
CA PHE A 92 -11.38 6.88 9.94
C PHE A 92 -12.40 7.09 11.06
N VAL A 93 -12.02 6.71 12.27
CA VAL A 93 -12.83 6.86 13.48
C VAL A 93 -11.95 7.47 14.56
N ASP A 94 -12.53 8.37 15.35
CA ASP A 94 -11.86 8.95 16.51
C ASP A 94 -11.34 7.84 17.44
N ASP A 95 -10.19 8.08 18.05
CA ASP A 95 -9.53 7.13 18.96
C ASP A 95 -9.29 5.73 18.34
N CYS A 96 -9.13 5.66 17.02
CA CYS A 96 -8.68 4.48 16.31
C CYS A 96 -7.46 4.84 15.46
N PRO A 97 -6.23 4.71 15.98
CA PRO A 97 -5.04 5.07 15.23
C PRO A 97 -4.84 4.07 14.09
N ILE A 98 -4.70 4.61 12.88
CA ILE A 98 -4.55 3.85 11.66
C ILE A 98 -3.12 3.98 11.16
N TYR A 99 -2.58 2.87 10.67
CA TYR A 99 -1.26 2.81 10.05
C TYR A 99 -1.36 2.10 8.70
N PHE A 100 -0.80 2.74 7.68
CA PHE A 100 -0.57 2.14 6.38
C PHE A 100 0.93 2.16 6.09
N GLY A 101 1.44 1.05 5.57
CA GLY A 101 2.80 0.94 5.11
C GLY A 101 2.90 -0.06 3.98
N ALA A 102 3.63 0.31 2.93
CA ALA A 102 3.93 -0.54 1.81
C ALA A 102 5.42 -0.43 1.48
N ARG A 103 6.01 -1.54 1.02
CA ARG A 103 7.31 -1.52 0.35
C ARG A 103 7.05 -1.70 -1.13
N TRP A 104 7.55 -0.79 -1.94
CA TRP A 104 7.31 -0.79 -3.38
C TRP A 104 8.59 -0.42 -4.12
N LEU A 105 8.57 -0.70 -5.42
CA LEU A 105 9.62 -0.35 -6.36
C LEU A 105 8.98 -0.15 -7.73
N LEU A 106 9.25 0.99 -8.36
CA LEU A 106 8.84 1.24 -9.75
C LEU A 106 10.05 1.01 -10.66
N HIS A 107 9.86 0.14 -11.65
CA HIS A 107 10.81 -0.06 -12.74
C HIS A 107 10.19 0.39 -14.05
N GLY A 108 10.85 1.35 -14.72
CA GLY A 108 10.43 1.91 -15.99
C GLY A 108 11.52 1.79 -17.06
N THR A 109 11.12 1.70 -18.33
CA THR A 109 12.06 1.50 -19.45
C THR A 109 12.74 2.78 -19.94
N THR A 110 12.25 3.98 -19.62
CA THR A 110 12.93 5.26 -19.99
C THR A 110 12.57 6.42 -19.05
N GLY A 111 13.54 6.98 -18.31
CA GLY A 111 13.38 8.17 -17.45
C GLY A 111 12.59 7.90 -16.15
N GLY A 112 12.76 8.73 -15.12
CA GLY A 112 12.00 8.61 -13.88
C GLY A 112 10.49 8.64 -14.14
N GLY A 113 9.72 7.78 -13.44
CA GLY A 113 8.26 7.87 -13.42
C GLY A 113 7.51 7.35 -14.65
N SER A 114 7.79 6.19 -15.23
CA SER A 114 7.02 5.75 -16.40
C SER A 114 5.54 5.40 -16.13
N SER A 115 5.08 5.43 -14.88
CA SER A 115 3.68 5.17 -14.48
C SER A 115 3.26 6.10 -13.35
N SER A 116 1.99 6.51 -13.34
CA SER A 116 1.38 7.11 -12.15
C SER A 116 1.17 6.05 -11.08
N ILE A 117 1.30 6.42 -9.81
CA ILE A 117 1.16 5.50 -8.68
C ILE A 117 0.25 6.15 -7.65
N ILE A 118 -0.66 5.36 -7.10
CA ILE A 118 -1.38 5.65 -5.85
C ILE A 118 -1.25 4.43 -4.94
N MET A 119 -0.88 4.64 -3.69
CA MET A 119 -0.84 3.60 -2.66
C MET A 119 -1.28 4.17 -1.31
N GLY A 120 -2.31 3.58 -0.71
CA GLY A 120 -2.79 4.03 0.59
C GLY A 120 -4.11 3.42 0.98
N LEU A 121 -4.81 4.14 1.84
CA LEU A 121 -6.15 3.84 2.28
C LEU A 121 -7.09 4.74 1.49
N CYS A 122 -7.64 4.23 0.39
CA CYS A 122 -8.59 4.94 -0.48
C CYS A 122 -9.91 4.19 -0.59
N ASN A 123 -10.98 4.89 -0.99
CA ASN A 123 -12.26 4.25 -1.31
C ASN A 123 -12.12 3.09 -2.31
N GLU A 124 -12.97 2.07 -2.18
CA GLU A 124 -13.05 0.98 -3.15
C GLU A 124 -13.60 1.53 -4.48
N ASP A 125 -12.74 1.70 -5.47
CA ASP A 125 -13.06 2.22 -6.81
C ASP A 125 -12.11 1.65 -7.88
N THR A 126 -12.66 1.31 -9.05
CA THR A 126 -11.93 0.71 -10.16
C THR A 126 -11.25 1.75 -11.08
N ASP A 127 -11.24 3.03 -10.70
CA ASP A 127 -10.56 4.13 -11.41
C ASP A 127 -9.92 5.15 -10.44
N LEU A 128 -9.22 4.66 -9.41
CA LEU A 128 -8.68 5.48 -8.32
C LEU A 128 -7.65 6.52 -8.80
N ILE A 129 -6.88 6.19 -9.85
CA ILE A 129 -5.86 7.09 -10.40
C ILE A 129 -6.50 8.28 -11.13
N ALA A 130 -7.63 8.10 -11.80
CA ALA A 130 -8.33 9.20 -12.46
C ALA A 130 -9.13 10.05 -11.47
N SER A 131 -9.71 9.41 -10.45
CA SER A 131 -10.43 10.10 -9.37
C SER A 131 -10.41 9.31 -8.08
N THR A 132 -9.83 9.91 -7.04
CA THR A 132 -10.05 9.48 -5.65
C THR A 132 -11.03 10.46 -4.99
N ASN A 133 -11.98 9.94 -4.21
CA ASN A 133 -13.02 10.76 -3.57
C ASN A 133 -12.89 10.81 -2.04
N ASP A 134 -12.21 9.82 -1.45
CA ASP A 134 -11.93 9.75 -0.01
C ASP A 134 -10.68 8.88 0.21
N GLY A 135 -9.68 9.42 0.90
CA GLY A 135 -8.51 8.63 1.25
C GLY A 135 -7.35 9.37 1.90
N VAL A 136 -6.42 8.58 2.41
CA VAL A 136 -5.09 9.00 2.87
C VAL A 136 -4.05 8.11 2.20
N TYR A 137 -3.27 8.69 1.28
CA TYR A 137 -2.43 7.93 0.38
C TYR A 137 -1.16 8.68 -0.03
N PHE A 138 -0.27 7.93 -0.66
CA PHE A 138 0.87 8.47 -1.37
C PHE A 138 0.63 8.38 -2.87
N ASP A 139 1.00 9.42 -3.61
CA ASP A 139 0.94 9.43 -5.06
C ASP A 139 2.25 9.87 -5.71
N SER A 140 2.40 9.51 -6.98
CA SER A 140 3.39 10.07 -7.89
C SER A 140 2.78 10.12 -9.27
N ALA A 141 2.83 11.29 -9.91
CA ALA A 141 2.43 11.41 -11.30
C ALA A 141 3.40 10.67 -12.24
N SER A 142 2.92 10.29 -13.42
CA SER A 142 3.79 9.87 -14.51
C SER A 142 4.80 10.98 -14.85
N SER A 143 6.01 10.57 -15.20
CA SER A 143 7.25 11.35 -15.30
C SER A 143 7.67 12.12 -14.05
N GLY A 144 6.93 11.98 -12.95
CA GLY A 144 7.20 12.60 -11.66
C GLY A 144 8.38 11.95 -10.95
N THR A 145 9.09 12.76 -10.16
CA THR A 145 10.13 12.29 -9.23
C THR A 145 9.76 12.51 -7.77
N SER A 146 8.58 13.09 -7.53
CA SER A 146 8.09 13.41 -6.20
C SER A 146 7.10 12.34 -5.75
N LEU A 147 7.20 11.96 -4.48
CA LEU A 147 6.15 11.22 -3.77
C LEU A 147 5.40 12.22 -2.91
N ASN A 148 4.11 12.44 -3.15
CA ASN A 148 3.31 13.33 -2.31
C ASN A 148 2.52 12.51 -1.29
N PHE A 149 2.18 13.15 -0.18
CA PHE A 149 1.26 12.62 0.82
C PHE A 149 -0.04 13.42 0.74
N ILE A 150 -1.14 12.73 0.44
CA ILE A 150 -2.43 13.35 0.16
C ILE A 150 -3.46 12.85 1.17
N GLN A 151 -4.29 13.78 1.63
CA GLN A 151 -5.53 13.51 2.35
C GLN A 151 -6.67 14.16 1.58
N GLU A 152 -7.64 13.37 1.18
CA GLU A 152 -8.86 13.80 0.49
C GLU A 152 -10.07 13.36 1.29
N VAL A 153 -11.02 14.29 1.48
CA VAL A 153 -12.26 14.03 2.22
C VAL A 153 -13.39 14.70 1.45
N ASN A 154 -14.34 13.88 0.96
CA ASN A 154 -15.50 14.31 0.16
C ASN A 154 -15.12 15.06 -1.13
N GLY A 155 -14.93 14.32 -2.23
CA GLY A 155 -15.17 14.88 -3.57
C GLY A 155 -16.56 15.49 -3.71
#